data_AF-A0A954F816-F1
#
_entry.id   AF-A0A954F816-F1
#
_cell.length_a   1.000
_cell.length_b   1.000
_cell.length_c   1.000
_cell.angle_alpha   90.00
_cell.angle_beta   90.00
_cell.angle_gamma   90.00
#
_symmetry.space_group_name_H-M   'P 1'
#
loop_
_entity.id
_entity.type
_entity.pdbx_description
1 polymer ?
#
loop_
_entity_poly.entity_id
_entity_poly.type
_entity_poly.pdbx_seq_one_letter_code
_entity_poly.pdbx_strand_id
1 'polypeptide(L)' 'MKILALDPWMGGSHRQLLEGWAAHSAHSVEPLGLAPRHWKWRLSGGAWALAREIEARRIPRPDALWVSD' A
#
# COMPACT_ATOMS: atom_id res chain seq x y z
N MET A 1 12.60 10.94 2.75
CA MET A 1 12.56 9.70 1.96
C MET A 1 11.17 9.51 1.40
N LYS A 2 11.06 8.90 0.22
CA LYS A 2 9.80 8.46 -0.41
C LYS A 2 9.60 6.99 -0.07
N ILE A 3 8.53 6.71 0.67
CA ILE A 3 8.17 5.37 1.10
C ILE A 3 6.86 5.00 0.43
N LEU A 4 6.85 3.92 -0.33
CA LEU A 4 5.62 3.35 -0.87
C LEU A 4 5.14 2.27 0.09
N ALA A 5 3.97 2.49 0.70
CA ALA A 5 3.37 1.59 1.69
C ALA A 5 2.25 0.78 1.03
N LEU A 6 2.46 -0.53 0.92
CA LEU A 6 1.60 -1.44 0.16
C LEU A 6 0.75 -2.30 1.09
N ASP A 7 -0.54 -2.39 0.79
CA ASP A 7 -1.47 -3.23 1.54
C ASP A 7 -2.45 -3.96 0.60
N PRO A 8 -2.39 -5.30 0.51
CA PRO A 8 -3.28 -6.07 -0.36
C PRO A 8 -4.74 -6.10 0.14
N TRP A 9 -5.01 -5.63 1.35
CA TRP A 9 -6.33 -5.56 1.98
C TRP A 9 -6.46 -4.30 2.86
N MET A 10 -6.60 -3.13 2.24
CA MET A 10 -6.58 -1.85 2.95
C MET A 10 -7.94 -1.45 3.56
N GLY A 11 -8.27 -2.07 4.69
CA GLY A 11 -9.48 -1.82 5.48
C GLY A 11 -9.18 -1.55 6.96
N GLY A 12 -10.22 -1.15 7.71
CA GLY A 12 -10.20 -1.09 9.17
C GLY A 12 -8.95 -0.42 9.77
N SER A 13 -8.23 -1.15 10.61
CA SER A 13 -7.01 -0.69 11.28
C SER A 13 -5.86 -0.40 10.33
N HIS A 14 -5.72 -1.15 9.22
CA HIS A 14 -4.62 -0.93 8.28
C HIS A 14 -4.75 0.43 7.60
N ARG A 15 -5.97 0.78 7.17
CA ARG A 15 -6.24 2.11 6.61
C ARG A 15 -5.91 3.20 7.61
N GLN A 16 -6.38 3.08 8.85
CA GLN A 16 -6.12 4.07 9.90
C GLN A 16 -4.62 4.22 10.17
N LEU A 17 -3.87 3.12 10.21
CA LEU A 17 -2.42 3.14 10.37
C LEU A 17 -1.76 3.87 9.20
N LEU A 18 -2.08 3.51 7.96
CA LEU A 18 -1.44 4.08 6.78
C LEU A 18 -1.76 5.57 6.57
N GLU A 19 -3.01 5.96 6.77
CA GLU A 19 -3.44 7.35 6.70
C GLU A 19 -2.79 8.18 7.82
N GLY A 20 -2.78 7.67 9.06
CA GLY A 20 -2.12 8.33 10.19
C GLY A 20 -0.60 8.43 9.99
N TRP A 21 0.04 7.37 9.50
CA TRP A 21 1.46 7.37 9.21
C TRP A 21 1.80 8.38 8.11
N ALA A 22 1.02 8.44 7.03
CA ALA A 22 1.21 9.44 5.98
C ALA A 22 0.99 10.87 6.47
N ALA A 23 0.03 11.09 7.38
CA ALA A 23 -0.26 12.42 7.92
C ALA A 23 0.79 12.93 8.93
N HIS A 24 1.46 12.04 9.65
CA HIS A 24 2.30 12.40 10.80
C HIS A 24 3.79 12.06 10.64
N SER A 25 4.20 11.56 9.49
CA SER A 25 5.60 11.21 9.21
C SER A 25 6.40 12.41 8.71
N ALA A 26 7.68 12.47 9.10
CA ALA A 26 8.67 13.34 8.46
C ALA A 26 9.13 12.83 7.07
N HIS A 27 8.69 11.63 6.69
CA HIS A 27 8.92 11.04 5.37
C HIS A 27 7.65 11.15 4.51
N SER A 28 7.84 11.19 3.19
CA SER A 28 6.72 11.13 2.26
C SER A 28 6.29 9.67 2.14
N VAL A 29 5.20 9.33 2.82
CA VAL A 29 4.59 8.00 2.76
C VAL A 29 3.43 8.07 1.77
N GLU A 30 3.45 7.20 0.77
CA GLU A 30 2.37 7.04 -0.20
C GLU A 30 1.69 5.68 0.03
N PRO A 31 0.51 5.66 0.67
CA PRO A 31 -0.29 4.45 0.80
C PRO A 31 -0.87 4.03 -0.55
N LEU A 32 -0.61 2.78 -0.94
CA LEU A 32 -1.27 2.13 -2.07
C LEU A 32 -1.81 0.78 -1.60
N GLY A 33 -3.13 0.69 -1.55
CA GLY A 33 -3.78 -0.53 -1.12
C GLY A 33 -4.99 -0.91 -1.94
N LEU A 34 -5.39 -2.16 -1.79
CA LEU A 34 -6.53 -2.75 -2.47
C LEU A 34 -7.75 -2.77 -1.55
N ALA A 35 -8.95 -2.72 -2.13
CA ALA A 35 -10.18 -2.73 -1.33
C ALA A 35 -10.27 -3.97 -0.40
N PRO A 36 -10.77 -3.81 0.84
CA PRO A 36 -10.78 -4.84 1.88
C PRO A 36 -11.87 -5.90 1.63
N ARG A 37 -11.69 -6.70 0.59
CA ARG A 37 -12.59 -7.77 0.15
C ARG A 37 -11.79 -8.89 -0.48
N HIS A 38 -12.38 -10.08 -0.54
CA HIS A 38 -11.74 -11.27 -1.11
C HIS A 38 -10.42 -11.63 -0.42
N TRP A 39 -10.38 -11.54 0.92
CA TRP A 39 -9.19 -11.78 1.78
C TRP A 39 -8.28 -12.92 1.30
N LYS A 40 -8.83 -14.14 1.11
CA LYS A 40 -8.06 -15.32 0.68
C LYS A 40 -7.33 -15.09 -0.65
N TRP A 41 -7.98 -14.41 -1.59
CA TRP A 41 -7.40 -14.07 -2.89
C TRP A 41 -6.38 -12.94 -2.79
N ARG A 42 -6.58 -11.98 -1.88
CA ARG A 42 -5.65 -10.88 -1.64
C ARG A 42 -4.32 -11.35 -1.04
N LEU A 43 -4.34 -12.35 -0.17
CA LEU A 43 -3.13 -12.96 0.37
C LEU A 43 -2.22 -13.61 -0.68
N SER A 44 -2.80 -14.21 -1.73
CA SER A 44 -2.02 -14.95 -2.74
C SER A 44 -1.81 -14.16 -4.04
N GLY A 45 -2.75 -13.29 -4.42
CA GLY A 45 -2.75 -12.53 -5.68
C GLY A 45 -2.69 -11.01 -5.51
N GLY A 46 -2.65 -10.50 -4.28
CA GLY A 46 -2.61 -9.07 -4.00
C GLY A 46 -1.38 -8.39 -4.59
N ALA A 47 -0.21 -9.03 -4.53
CA ALA A 47 1.04 -8.49 -5.07
C ALA A 47 0.95 -8.19 -6.58
N TRP A 48 0.36 -9.09 -7.38
CA TRP A 48 0.19 -8.87 -8.82
C TRP A 48 -0.74 -7.69 -9.10
N ALA A 49 -1.86 -7.59 -8.36
CA ALA A 49 -2.79 -6.48 -8.52
C ALA A 49 -2.17 -5.13 -8.10
N LEU A 50 -1.37 -5.11 -7.03
CA LEU A 50 -0.63 -3.92 -6.60
C LEU A 50 0.43 -3.51 -7.64
N ALA A 51 1.18 -4.46 -8.19
CA ALA A 51 2.15 -4.18 -9.25
C ALA A 51 1.49 -3.50 -10.47
N ARG A 52 0.31 -3.98 -10.87
CA ARG A 52 -0.46 -3.35 -11.94
C ARG A 52 -0.92 -1.93 -11.61
N GLU A 53 -1.31 -1.67 -10.36
CA GLU A 53 -1.65 -0.31 -9.93
C GLU A 53 -0.43 0.62 -9.95
N ILE A 54 0.74 0.13 -9.52
CA ILE A 54 2.01 0.87 -9.57
C ILE A 54 2.35 1.27 -11.01
N GLU A 55 2.27 0.31 -11.94
CA GLU A 55 2.52 0.55 -13.37
C GLU A 55 1.50 1.53 -13.96
N ALA A 56 0.20 1.32 -13.69
CA ALA A 56 -0.87 2.15 -14.23
C ALA A 56 -0.78 3.61 -13.75
N ARG A 57 -0.42 3.82 -12.47
CA ARG A 57 -0.23 5.15 -11.88
C ARG A 57 1.15 5.75 -12.16
N ARG A 58 2.04 4.98 -12.80
CA ARG A 58 3.44 5.35 -13.08
C ARG A 58 4.17 5.83 -11.82
N ILE A 59 3.97 5.13 -10.70
CA ILE A 59 4.58 5.50 -9.42
C ILE A 59 6.11 5.44 -9.58
N PRO A 60 6.84 6.52 -9.27
CA PRO A 60 8.29 6.54 -9.40
C PRO A 60 8.93 5.58 -8.39
N ARG A 61 10.17 5.17 -8.67
CA ARG A 61 10.94 4.31 -7.75
C ARG A 61 11.01 4.95 -6.35
N PRO A 62 10.52 4.26 -5.30
CA PRO A 62 10.64 4.76 -3.93
C PRO A 62 12.04 4.50 -3.36
N ASP A 63 12.37 5.18 -2.27
CA ASP A 63 13.59 4.91 -1.49
C ASP A 63 13.44 3.64 -0.64
N ALA A 64 12.21 3.35 -0.20
CA ALA A 64 11.86 2.17 0.58
C ALA A 64 10.45 1.67 0.27
N LEU A 65 10.24 0.36 0.46
CA LEU A 65 8.95 -0.29 0.42
C LEU A 65 8.56 -0.75 1.82
N TRP A 66 7.32 -0.47 2.22
CA TRP A 66 6.69 -1.09 3.37
C TRP A 66 5.55 -1.96 2.86
N VAL A 67 5.39 -3.17 3.40
CA VAL A 67 4.39 -4.14 2.97
C VAL A 67 3.67 -4.72 4.19
N SER A 68 2.34 -4.78 4.13
CA SER A 68 1.51 -5.55 5.08
C SER A 68 0.98 -6.84 4.44
N ASP A 69 0.52 -7.75 5.30
CA ASP A 69 -0.16 -8.99 4.96
C ASP A 69 -1.62 -8.78 4.49
#